data_AF-A0A2H0AGR5-F1
#
_entry.id   AF-A0A2H0AGR5-F1
#
_cell.length_a   1.000
_cell.length_b   1.000
_cell.length_c   1.000
_cell.angle_alpha   90.00
_cell.angle_beta   90.00
_cell.angle_gamma   90.00
#
_symmetry.space_group_name_H-M   'P 1'
#
loop_
_entity.id
_entity.type
_entity.pdbx_description
1 polymer ?
#
loop_
_entity_poly.entity_id
_entity_poly.type
_entity_poly.pdbx_seq_one_letter_code
_entity_poly.pdbx_strand_id
1 'polypeptide(L)'
;MGYQELTLKLPPDYSAAQLRQEIAKQLRLKEFSLQIDNQSLDARKKANIHWLVRVTVLSPELKGPTPAIPPPLAVPYRPRQKKVVVAGSGPAGFFAALVLQQAGFPTTLIERGSEVRKRAAGIRAFESTGVFNPVSNYAFGEGGAGTFSDGKLTSRTKNISREKQFILSSYIAAGAPPEINYLAHPHLGSDNLPRMVKKLRATFLRLGGTMLFETMLQDLRIDNGTVRAAITSKGELAADHFIMAPGHSAHETLRMLIRRGVRFRTKNFAIGCRVEHPQAIINLAQWGRERLPGVKAAEYRLTSRGDGELPVYTFCMCPGGVVVPATAYAHTNIVNGMSLYNRDGRFANAACVAGVNLDRLLGRETTALEALDWLGALEEKFYQYANGFQAPFCGIADFINQQETARLVESTYPLGLVPAPLWEMLPQGVSRAIRAGLADFSRKIKGFETGIILGLESKTSSPLQVLREKDNRCTGFANLYMVGEGSGYAGGIISSGTNGIKTAIRIIDQQQPS
;
A
#
# COMPACT_ATOMS: atom_id res chain seq x y z
N MET A 1 -26.94 10.50 -29.39
CA MET A 1 -27.04 9.38 -28.43
C MET A 1 -27.07 9.99 -27.04
N GLY A 2 -28.21 9.95 -26.36
CA GLY A 2 -28.31 10.44 -24.98
C GLY A 2 -27.78 9.43 -23.98
N TYR A 3 -27.70 9.83 -22.72
CA TYR A 3 -27.37 8.95 -21.60
C TYR A 3 -28.34 9.14 -20.44
N GLN A 4 -28.37 8.14 -19.56
CA GLN A 4 -29.04 8.22 -18.28
C GLN A 4 -28.22 7.48 -17.22
N GLU A 5 -28.09 8.08 -16.04
CA GLU A 5 -27.48 7.43 -14.89
C GLU A 5 -28.55 6.72 -14.05
N LEU A 6 -28.24 5.51 -13.61
CA LEU A 6 -29.09 4.71 -12.74
C LEU A 6 -28.29 4.17 -11.57
N THR A 7 -28.96 4.01 -10.42
CA THR A 7 -28.44 3.20 -9.32
C THR A 7 -29.39 2.03 -9.08
N LEU A 8 -28.88 0.82 -9.25
CA LEU A 8 -29.62 -0.43 -9.12
C LEU A 8 -29.24 -1.14 -7.81
N LYS A 9 -30.22 -1.76 -7.18
CA LYS A 9 -30.03 -2.69 -6.07
C LYS A 9 -30.07 -4.10 -6.63
N LEU A 10 -28.95 -4.82 -6.57
CA LEU A 10 -28.82 -6.14 -7.16
C LEU A 10 -28.43 -7.17 -6.10
N PRO A 11 -28.93 -8.41 -6.17
CA PRO A 11 -28.55 -9.45 -5.24
C PRO A 11 -27.03 -9.72 -5.31
N PRO A 12 -26.40 -10.22 -4.23
CA PRO A 12 -24.95 -10.44 -4.16
C PRO A 12 -24.35 -11.28 -5.31
N ASP A 13 -25.12 -12.21 -5.86
CA ASP A 13 -24.77 -13.16 -6.93
C ASP A 13 -25.39 -12.80 -8.29
N TYR A 14 -25.77 -11.54 -8.50
CA TYR A 14 -26.38 -11.13 -9.78
C TYR A 14 -25.48 -11.41 -10.99
N SER A 15 -26.09 -11.75 -12.12
CA SER A 15 -25.42 -11.93 -13.41
C SER A 15 -25.43 -10.66 -14.26
N ALA A 16 -24.51 -10.57 -15.22
CA ALA A 16 -24.51 -9.49 -16.20
C ALA A 16 -25.82 -9.42 -17.01
N ALA A 17 -26.48 -10.56 -17.25
CA ALA A 17 -27.77 -10.64 -17.91
C ALA A 17 -28.88 -10.00 -17.06
N GLN A 18 -28.91 -10.29 -15.75
CA GLN A 18 -29.85 -9.66 -14.82
C GLN A 18 -29.66 -8.14 -14.75
N LEU A 19 -28.42 -7.66 -14.69
CA LEU A 19 -28.13 -6.22 -14.75
C LEU A 19 -28.71 -5.58 -16.02
N ARG A 20 -28.45 -6.19 -17.18
CA ARG A 20 -28.98 -5.69 -18.47
C ARG A 20 -30.52 -5.73 -18.51
N GLN A 21 -31.13 -6.78 -17.98
CA GLN A 21 -32.59 -6.93 -17.94
C GLN A 21 -33.24 -5.85 -17.05
N GLU A 22 -32.69 -5.57 -15.88
CA GLU A 22 -33.19 -4.52 -14.99
C GLU A 22 -33.07 -3.13 -15.63
N ILE A 23 -31.95 -2.83 -16.31
CA ILE A 23 -31.78 -1.58 -17.07
C ILE A 23 -32.82 -1.47 -18.19
N ALA A 24 -32.97 -2.52 -19.01
CA ALA A 24 -33.90 -2.54 -20.13
C ALA A 24 -35.34 -2.33 -19.66
N LYS A 25 -35.73 -2.96 -18.55
CA LYS A 25 -37.06 -2.83 -17.95
C LYS A 25 -37.30 -1.44 -17.38
N GLN A 26 -36.34 -0.89 -16.63
CA GLN A 26 -36.49 0.41 -15.97
C GLN A 26 -36.50 1.57 -16.97
N LEU A 27 -35.69 1.50 -18.03
CA LEU A 27 -35.59 2.55 -19.05
C LEU A 27 -36.46 2.30 -20.29
N ARG A 28 -37.08 1.12 -20.40
CA ARG A 28 -37.85 0.68 -21.58
C ARG A 28 -37.03 0.73 -22.87
N LEU A 29 -35.76 0.34 -22.79
CA LEU A 29 -34.81 0.37 -23.92
C LEU A 29 -34.63 -1.01 -24.53
N LYS A 30 -34.47 -1.06 -25.85
CA LYS A 30 -34.12 -2.30 -26.56
C LYS A 30 -32.61 -2.41 -26.79
N GLU A 31 -32.00 -1.31 -27.24
CA GLU A 31 -30.57 -1.26 -27.52
C GLU A 31 -29.87 -0.19 -26.70
N PHE A 32 -28.83 -0.60 -25.98
CA PHE A 32 -28.01 0.31 -25.18
C PHE A 32 -26.62 -0.28 -24.91
N SER A 33 -25.67 0.64 -24.70
CA SER A 33 -24.40 0.35 -24.06
C SER A 33 -24.44 0.82 -22.61
N LEU A 34 -23.60 0.23 -21.76
CA LEU A 34 -23.54 0.59 -20.35
C LEU A 34 -22.09 0.65 -19.87
N GLN A 35 -21.84 1.56 -18.93
CA GLN A 35 -20.61 1.66 -18.18
C GLN A 35 -20.96 1.57 -16.69
N ILE A 36 -20.28 0.70 -15.95
CA ILE A 36 -20.41 0.68 -14.49
C ILE A 36 -19.48 1.76 -13.94
N ASP A 37 -20.05 2.72 -13.22
CA ASP A 37 -19.31 3.85 -12.66
C ASP A 37 -18.91 3.63 -11.21
N ASN A 38 -19.72 2.85 -10.48
CA ASN A 38 -19.43 2.48 -9.09
C ASN A 38 -20.19 1.21 -8.71
N GLN A 39 -19.55 0.33 -7.95
CA GLN A 39 -20.16 -0.83 -7.32
C GLN A 39 -19.70 -0.95 -5.87
N SER A 40 -20.66 -0.96 -4.93
CA SER A 40 -20.41 -1.07 -3.50
C SER A 40 -21.40 -2.02 -2.84
N LEU A 41 -20.94 -2.84 -1.88
CA LEU A 41 -21.80 -3.76 -1.14
C LEU A 41 -22.46 -3.02 0.03
N ASP A 42 -23.79 -2.99 0.07
CA ASP A 42 -24.52 -2.57 1.27
C ASP A 42 -24.78 -3.78 2.15
N ALA A 43 -23.98 -3.90 3.22
CA ALA A 43 -24.08 -4.97 4.21
C ALA A 43 -24.59 -4.45 5.57
N ARG A 44 -25.22 -3.28 5.64
CA ARG A 44 -25.67 -2.68 6.91
C ARG A 44 -26.78 -3.48 7.61
N LYS A 45 -27.59 -4.20 6.83
CA LYS A 45 -28.66 -5.08 7.34
C LYS A 45 -28.40 -6.50 6.87
N LYS A 46 -28.08 -7.42 7.79
CA LYS A 46 -27.75 -8.82 7.49
C LYS A 46 -28.83 -9.57 6.69
N ALA A 47 -30.10 -9.21 6.89
CA ALA A 47 -31.23 -9.79 6.16
C ALA A 47 -31.39 -9.25 4.72
N ASN A 48 -30.71 -8.15 4.35
CA ASN A 48 -30.85 -7.51 3.04
C ASN A 48 -29.49 -6.99 2.55
N ILE A 49 -28.56 -7.91 2.32
CA ILE A 49 -27.25 -7.59 1.74
C ILE A 49 -27.40 -7.55 0.21
N HIS A 50 -26.97 -6.45 -0.41
CA HIS A 50 -27.11 -6.25 -1.85
C HIS A 50 -26.01 -5.34 -2.39
N TRP A 51 -25.74 -5.45 -3.69
CA TRP A 51 -24.89 -4.51 -4.41
C TRP A 51 -25.68 -3.25 -4.76
N LEU A 52 -25.07 -2.09 -4.53
CA LEU A 52 -25.45 -0.82 -5.13
C LEU A 52 -24.56 -0.60 -6.35
N VAL A 53 -25.15 -0.71 -7.54
CA VAL A 53 -24.46 -0.58 -8.82
C VAL A 53 -24.94 0.69 -9.51
N ARG A 54 -24.04 1.67 -9.65
CA ARG A 54 -24.27 2.88 -10.42
C ARG A 54 -23.77 2.66 -11.85
N VAL A 55 -24.64 2.90 -12.82
CA VAL A 55 -24.35 2.73 -14.24
C VAL A 55 -24.70 3.98 -15.03
N THR A 56 -23.90 4.27 -16.04
CA THR A 56 -24.19 5.20 -17.13
C THR A 56 -24.66 4.37 -18.32
N VAL A 57 -25.90 4.59 -18.76
CA VAL A 57 -26.51 3.90 -19.90
C VAL A 57 -26.55 4.85 -21.08
N LEU A 58 -26.00 4.45 -22.23
CA LEU A 58 -26.09 5.23 -23.47
C LEU A 58 -26.96 4.50 -24.48
N SER A 59 -27.90 5.23 -25.08
CA SER A 59 -28.81 4.69 -26.10
C SER A 59 -29.22 5.78 -27.10
N PRO A 60 -29.43 5.44 -28.38
CA PRO A 60 -30.06 6.33 -29.35
C PRO A 60 -31.46 6.80 -28.93
N GLU A 61 -32.18 5.99 -28.15
CA GLU A 61 -33.53 6.26 -27.68
C GLU A 61 -33.58 7.28 -26.53
N LEU A 62 -32.43 7.55 -25.88
CA LEU A 62 -32.31 8.53 -24.80
C LEU A 62 -32.03 9.94 -25.35
N LYS A 63 -32.67 10.94 -24.75
CA LYS A 63 -32.46 12.37 -25.06
C LYS A 63 -31.48 12.97 -24.05
N GLY A 64 -30.55 13.81 -24.53
CA GLY A 64 -29.62 14.55 -23.66
C GLY A 64 -28.21 14.66 -24.25
N PRO A 65 -27.37 15.55 -23.70
CA PRO A 65 -25.97 15.64 -24.09
C PRO A 65 -25.21 14.40 -23.64
N THR A 66 -24.22 13.93 -24.39
CA THR A 66 -23.33 12.83 -23.97
C THR A 66 -22.58 13.21 -22.68
N PRO A 67 -22.34 12.29 -21.73
CA PRO A 67 -21.66 12.64 -20.49
C PRO A 67 -20.23 13.11 -20.78
N ALA A 68 -19.82 14.20 -20.14
CA ALA A 68 -18.48 14.73 -20.29
C ALA A 68 -17.47 13.79 -19.63
N ILE A 69 -16.76 13.00 -20.43
CA ILE A 69 -15.67 12.17 -19.95
C ILE A 69 -14.50 13.12 -19.63
N PRO A 70 -14.01 13.16 -18.38
CA PRO A 70 -12.86 13.99 -18.05
C PRO A 70 -11.69 13.61 -18.97
N PRO A 71 -10.97 14.60 -19.54
CA PRO A 71 -9.87 14.28 -20.42
C PRO A 71 -8.81 13.47 -19.65
N PRO A 72 -8.20 12.46 -20.29
CA PRO A 72 -7.13 11.69 -19.66
C PRO A 72 -5.96 12.59 -19.27
N LEU A 73 -5.10 12.09 -18.39
CA LEU A 73 -3.84 12.76 -18.10
C LEU A 73 -3.03 12.88 -19.39
N ALA A 74 -2.80 14.11 -19.87
CA ALA A 74 -1.99 14.37 -21.04
C ALA A 74 -0.50 14.31 -20.68
N VAL A 75 0.27 13.51 -21.41
CA VAL A 75 1.73 13.42 -21.32
C VAL A 75 2.29 13.59 -22.73
N PRO A 76 2.34 14.84 -23.25
CA PRO A 76 2.78 15.08 -24.62
C PRO A 76 4.26 14.72 -24.76
N TYR A 77 4.59 13.93 -25.77
CA TYR A 77 5.97 13.60 -26.09
C TYR A 77 6.68 14.80 -26.70
N ARG A 78 7.85 15.15 -26.15
CA ARG A 78 8.81 16.09 -26.76
C ARG A 78 10.22 15.57 -26.51
N PRO A 79 11.09 15.44 -27.51
CA PRO A 79 12.48 15.03 -27.26
C PRO A 79 13.14 15.93 -26.21
N ARG A 80 13.65 15.36 -25.12
CA ARG A 80 14.37 16.08 -24.07
C ARG A 80 15.81 15.60 -24.02
N GLN A 81 16.75 16.51 -23.79
CA GLN A 81 18.16 16.18 -23.59
C GLN A 81 18.50 15.93 -22.11
N LYS A 82 17.68 16.45 -21.19
CA LYS A 82 17.88 16.32 -19.74
C LYS A 82 17.62 14.89 -19.28
N LYS A 83 18.59 14.29 -18.60
CA LYS A 83 18.52 12.93 -18.06
C LYS A 83 17.87 12.92 -16.69
N VAL A 84 17.14 11.85 -16.39
CA VAL A 84 16.53 11.65 -15.06
C VAL A 84 16.93 10.32 -14.46
N VAL A 85 17.35 10.34 -13.20
CA VAL A 85 17.52 9.15 -12.37
C VAL A 85 16.40 9.06 -11.36
N VAL A 86 15.74 7.91 -11.31
CA VAL A 86 14.72 7.58 -10.30
C VAL A 86 15.23 6.42 -9.46
N ALA A 87 15.22 6.55 -8.13
CA ALA A 87 15.70 5.53 -7.21
C ALA A 87 14.54 4.89 -6.42
N GLY A 88 14.25 3.63 -6.72
CA GLY A 88 13.17 2.83 -6.14
C GLY A 88 12.03 2.57 -7.14
N SER A 89 11.68 1.30 -7.34
CA SER A 89 10.70 0.87 -8.35
C SER A 89 9.30 0.60 -7.79
N GLY A 90 9.02 1.04 -6.56
CA GLY A 90 7.66 1.09 -6.02
C GLY A 90 6.72 1.96 -6.85
N PRO A 91 5.40 2.00 -6.55
CA PRO A 91 4.43 2.73 -7.35
C PRO A 91 4.83 4.19 -7.62
N ALA A 92 5.40 4.90 -6.65
CA ALA A 92 5.82 6.28 -6.83
C ALA A 92 6.94 6.44 -7.86
N GLY A 93 8.02 5.66 -7.73
CA GLY A 93 9.15 5.76 -8.64
C GLY A 93 8.84 5.22 -10.02
N PHE A 94 8.13 4.10 -10.11
CA PHE A 94 7.73 3.54 -11.41
C PHE A 94 6.86 4.50 -12.22
N PHE A 95 5.80 5.04 -11.61
CA PHE A 95 4.91 5.97 -12.34
C PHE A 95 5.56 7.33 -12.61
N ALA A 96 6.49 7.80 -11.77
CA ALA A 96 7.30 8.98 -12.10
C ALA A 96 8.18 8.72 -13.34
N ALA A 97 8.90 7.59 -13.34
CA ALA A 97 9.77 7.21 -14.45
C ALA A 97 8.99 7.00 -15.75
N LEU A 98 7.85 6.32 -15.69
CA LEU A 98 6.99 6.07 -16.85
C LEU A 98 6.50 7.37 -17.49
N VAL A 99 6.01 8.31 -16.70
CA VAL A 99 5.51 9.60 -17.21
C VAL A 99 6.64 10.44 -17.80
N LEU A 100 7.82 10.48 -17.17
CA LEU A 100 8.98 11.19 -17.72
C LEU A 100 9.46 10.59 -19.04
N GLN A 101 9.53 9.27 -19.12
CA GLN A 101 9.90 8.57 -20.35
C GLN A 101 8.89 8.81 -21.47
N GLN A 102 7.59 8.77 -21.18
CA GLN A 102 6.52 9.12 -22.13
C GLN A 102 6.61 10.57 -22.62
N ALA A 103 7.06 11.49 -21.76
CA ALA A 103 7.27 12.89 -22.10
C ALA A 103 8.58 13.14 -22.87
N GLY A 104 9.41 12.12 -23.09
CA GLY A 104 10.64 12.17 -23.88
C GLY A 104 11.93 12.42 -23.11
N PHE A 105 11.93 12.27 -21.77
CA PHE A 105 13.15 12.32 -20.96
C PHE A 105 13.89 10.98 -21.00
N PRO A 106 15.22 10.95 -21.27
CA PRO A 106 16.06 9.78 -21.02
C PRO A 106 16.04 9.41 -19.53
N THR A 107 15.32 8.34 -19.18
CA THR A 107 15.03 8.00 -17.80
C THR A 107 15.68 6.68 -17.39
N THR A 108 16.48 6.72 -16.31
CA THR A 108 17.06 5.53 -15.66
C THR A 108 16.39 5.30 -14.31
N LEU A 109 15.77 4.14 -14.13
CA LEU A 109 15.16 3.69 -12.89
C LEU A 109 16.06 2.65 -12.22
N ILE A 110 16.58 2.95 -11.03
CA ILE A 110 17.38 1.99 -10.25
C ILE A 110 16.52 1.38 -9.13
N GLU A 111 16.73 0.10 -8.86
CA GLU A 111 16.07 -0.66 -7.79
C GLU A 111 17.12 -1.44 -7.03
N ARG A 112 17.16 -1.29 -5.71
CA ARG A 112 18.12 -1.99 -4.86
C ARG A 112 17.86 -3.49 -4.79
N GLY A 113 16.60 -3.90 -4.91
CA GLY A 113 16.21 -5.30 -4.89
C GLY A 113 16.16 -5.94 -6.27
N SER A 114 15.76 -7.21 -6.25
CA SER A 114 15.71 -8.06 -7.44
C SER A 114 14.48 -7.79 -8.32
N GLU A 115 14.60 -8.18 -9.59
CA GLU A 115 13.46 -8.37 -10.50
C GLU A 115 12.43 -9.33 -9.89
N VAL A 116 11.14 -9.15 -10.22
CA VAL A 116 10.02 -9.75 -9.49
C VAL A 116 10.03 -11.28 -9.41
N ARG A 117 10.53 -12.00 -10.42
CA ARG A 117 10.65 -13.47 -10.40
C ARG A 117 11.72 -13.91 -9.42
N LYS A 118 12.91 -13.30 -9.48
CA LYS A 118 14.01 -13.57 -8.54
C LYS A 118 13.61 -13.15 -7.12
N ARG A 119 12.90 -12.04 -6.98
CA ARG A 119 12.32 -11.56 -5.72
C ARG A 119 11.34 -12.56 -5.11
N ALA A 120 10.38 -13.05 -5.91
CA ALA A 120 9.40 -14.04 -5.45
C ALA A 120 10.07 -15.36 -5.02
N ALA A 121 11.12 -15.79 -5.73
CA ALA A 121 11.90 -16.96 -5.34
C ALA A 121 12.64 -16.74 -4.00
N GLY A 122 13.23 -15.56 -3.81
CA GLY A 122 13.88 -15.21 -2.54
C GLY A 122 12.91 -15.15 -1.36
N ILE A 123 11.70 -14.60 -1.56
CA ILE A 123 10.65 -14.61 -0.53
C ILE A 123 10.24 -16.03 -0.16
N ARG A 124 9.96 -16.90 -1.14
CA ARG A 124 9.62 -18.30 -0.86
C ARG A 124 10.74 -19.03 -0.13
N ALA A 125 11.99 -18.82 -0.54
CA ALA A 125 13.14 -19.41 0.14
C ALA A 125 13.25 -18.92 1.58
N PHE A 126 13.02 -17.63 1.83
CA PHE A 126 13.00 -17.08 3.19
C PHE A 126 11.90 -17.73 4.02
N GLU A 127 10.67 -17.81 3.50
CA GLU A 127 9.53 -18.43 4.18
C GLU A 127 9.72 -19.92 4.48
N SER A 128 10.45 -20.65 3.65
CA SER A 128 10.66 -22.10 3.85
C SER A 128 11.90 -22.44 4.68
N THR A 129 12.90 -21.55 4.74
CA THR A 129 14.21 -21.85 5.37
C THR A 129 14.56 -20.94 6.53
N GLY A 130 13.89 -19.80 6.69
CA GLY A 130 14.28 -18.75 7.63
C GLY A 130 15.53 -17.96 7.21
N VAL A 131 16.10 -18.20 6.03
CA VAL A 131 17.31 -17.50 5.55
C VAL A 131 16.92 -16.17 4.90
N PHE A 132 17.27 -15.06 5.56
CA PHE A 132 16.94 -13.71 5.08
C PHE A 132 17.77 -13.28 3.86
N ASN A 133 17.12 -12.60 2.91
CA ASN A 133 17.76 -12.04 1.72
C ASN A 133 17.57 -10.50 1.67
N PRO A 134 18.66 -9.70 1.69
CA PRO A 134 18.58 -8.24 1.74
C PRO A 134 18.07 -7.59 0.43
N VAL A 135 18.10 -8.30 -0.70
CA VAL A 135 17.68 -7.79 -2.02
C VAL A 135 16.40 -8.43 -2.54
N SER A 136 15.90 -9.48 -1.89
CA SER A 136 14.68 -10.19 -2.29
C SER A 136 13.78 -10.43 -1.09
N ASN A 137 13.06 -9.38 -0.67
CA ASN A 137 12.15 -9.44 0.48
C ASN A 137 10.87 -8.64 0.21
N TYR A 138 9.96 -8.63 1.19
CA TYR A 138 8.68 -7.94 1.10
C TYR A 138 8.81 -6.41 0.94
N ALA A 139 9.91 -5.80 1.41
CA ALA A 139 10.13 -4.36 1.28
C ALA A 139 10.80 -3.96 -0.05
N PHE A 140 11.82 -4.72 -0.50
CA PHE A 140 12.73 -4.31 -1.56
C PHE A 140 12.66 -5.19 -2.82
N GLY A 141 12.78 -4.54 -3.99
CA GLY A 141 12.74 -5.14 -5.32
C GLY A 141 11.55 -4.67 -6.17
N GLU A 142 11.38 -5.27 -7.35
CA GLU A 142 10.46 -4.77 -8.39
C GLU A 142 9.03 -4.54 -7.84
N GLY A 143 8.53 -3.31 -8.02
CA GLY A 143 7.20 -2.87 -7.57
C GLY A 143 7.12 -2.51 -6.07
N GLY A 144 8.23 -2.60 -5.33
CA GLY A 144 8.34 -2.20 -3.93
C GLY A 144 7.43 -2.98 -2.98
N ALA A 145 7.04 -2.36 -1.87
CA ALA A 145 6.17 -2.99 -0.86
C ALA A 145 4.75 -3.35 -1.37
N GLY A 146 4.33 -2.81 -2.51
CA GLY A 146 3.01 -3.09 -3.08
C GLY A 146 2.89 -4.47 -3.73
N THR A 147 3.98 -5.09 -4.17
CA THR A 147 3.96 -6.28 -5.05
C THR A 147 3.41 -7.53 -4.38
N PHE A 148 3.79 -7.80 -3.13
CA PHE A 148 3.37 -8.99 -2.39
C PHE A 148 2.36 -8.60 -1.30
N SER A 149 1.25 -8.01 -1.74
CA SER A 149 0.19 -7.49 -0.89
C SER A 149 -1.18 -7.87 -1.46
N ASP A 150 -2.25 -7.66 -0.71
CA ASP A 150 -3.64 -7.72 -1.23
C ASP A 150 -3.88 -6.71 -2.37
N GLY A 151 -3.02 -5.68 -2.52
CA GLY A 151 -3.08 -4.78 -3.66
C GLY A 151 -4.27 -3.82 -3.63
N LYS A 152 -4.69 -3.39 -2.43
CA LYS A 152 -5.80 -2.45 -2.25
C LYS A 152 -5.51 -1.12 -2.94
N LEU A 153 -6.43 -0.67 -3.78
CA LEU A 153 -6.29 0.57 -4.57
C LEU A 153 -7.17 1.72 -4.03
N THR A 154 -7.48 1.69 -2.74
CA THR A 154 -8.21 2.80 -2.09
C THR A 154 -7.27 3.97 -1.81
N SER A 155 -7.79 5.20 -1.87
CA SER A 155 -7.07 6.42 -1.51
C SER A 155 -8.04 7.44 -0.94
N ARG A 156 -7.62 8.13 0.13
CA ARG A 156 -8.35 9.27 0.70
C ARG A 156 -7.89 10.61 0.12
N THR A 157 -6.90 10.58 -0.77
CA THR A 157 -6.35 11.79 -1.40
C THR A 157 -7.40 12.37 -2.34
N LYS A 158 -7.69 13.66 -2.20
CA LYS A 158 -8.63 14.40 -3.07
C LYS A 158 -7.88 15.00 -4.27
N ASN A 159 -8.60 15.35 -5.33
CA ASN A 159 -8.05 16.03 -6.52
C ASN A 159 -6.91 15.25 -7.20
N ILE A 160 -7.15 13.96 -7.41
CA ILE A 160 -6.21 13.02 -8.05
C ILE A 160 -6.88 12.13 -9.12
N SER A 161 -8.05 12.54 -9.62
CA SER A 161 -8.88 11.68 -10.48
C SER A 161 -8.14 11.27 -11.75
N ARG A 162 -7.43 12.20 -12.40
CA ARG A 162 -6.66 11.94 -13.63
C ARG A 162 -5.50 11.00 -13.40
N GLU A 163 -4.72 11.22 -12.34
CA GLU A 163 -3.58 10.37 -11.99
C GLU A 163 -4.03 8.99 -11.53
N LYS A 164 -5.10 8.91 -10.73
CA LYS A 164 -5.71 7.64 -10.35
C LYS A 164 -6.15 6.87 -11.59
N GLN A 165 -6.85 7.52 -12.52
CA GLN A 165 -7.30 6.86 -13.75
C GLN A 165 -6.11 6.37 -14.60
N PHE A 166 -5.06 7.19 -14.74
CA PHE A 166 -3.84 6.78 -15.43
C PHE A 166 -3.22 5.51 -14.82
N ILE A 167 -3.14 5.44 -13.48
CA ILE A 167 -2.62 4.29 -12.75
C ILE A 167 -3.50 3.05 -12.97
N LEU A 168 -4.82 3.18 -12.81
CA LEU A 168 -5.76 2.07 -13.00
C LEU A 168 -5.73 1.54 -14.43
N SER A 169 -5.77 2.43 -15.43
CA SER A 169 -5.65 2.05 -16.85
C SER A 169 -4.33 1.35 -17.14
N SER A 170 -3.23 1.77 -16.51
CA SER A 170 -1.93 1.11 -16.65
C SER A 170 -1.94 -0.30 -16.07
N TYR A 171 -2.55 -0.51 -14.90
CA TYR A 171 -2.71 -1.84 -14.33
C TYR A 171 -3.62 -2.73 -15.18
N ILE A 172 -4.72 -2.21 -15.71
CA ILE A 172 -5.63 -2.95 -16.60
C ILE A 172 -4.92 -3.34 -17.90
N ALA A 173 -4.17 -2.44 -18.52
CA ALA A 173 -3.32 -2.76 -19.67
C ALA A 173 -2.25 -3.83 -19.34
N ALA A 174 -1.80 -3.87 -18.07
CA ALA A 174 -0.94 -4.91 -17.55
C ALA A 174 -1.69 -6.21 -17.15
N GLY A 175 -2.99 -6.31 -17.39
CA GLY A 175 -3.82 -7.50 -17.15
C GLY A 175 -4.54 -7.53 -15.80
N ALA A 176 -4.73 -6.38 -15.15
CA ALA A 176 -5.63 -6.27 -14.00
C ALA A 176 -7.09 -6.43 -14.42
N PRO A 177 -7.94 -6.96 -13.53
CA PRO A 177 -9.35 -7.15 -13.81
C PRO A 177 -10.05 -5.78 -13.99
N PRO A 178 -10.91 -5.60 -15.01
CA PRO A 178 -11.54 -4.30 -15.29
C PRO A 178 -12.34 -3.70 -14.13
N GLU A 179 -12.81 -4.55 -13.22
CA GLU A 179 -13.59 -4.16 -12.04
C GLU A 179 -12.86 -3.20 -11.09
N ILE A 180 -11.52 -3.11 -11.17
CA ILE A 180 -10.76 -2.15 -10.35
C ILE A 180 -11.13 -0.69 -10.63
N ASN A 181 -11.73 -0.40 -11.80
CA ASN A 181 -12.19 0.93 -12.17
C ASN A 181 -13.43 1.37 -11.39
N TYR A 182 -14.31 0.42 -11.04
CA TYR A 182 -15.64 0.75 -10.52
C TYR A 182 -15.93 0.17 -9.14
N LEU A 183 -15.19 -0.83 -8.67
CA LEU A 183 -15.37 -1.30 -7.29
C LEU A 183 -15.00 -0.20 -6.29
N ALA A 184 -15.82 -0.04 -5.26
CA ALA A 184 -15.57 0.93 -4.19
C ALA A 184 -14.30 0.59 -3.39
N HIS A 185 -14.06 -0.70 -3.15
CA HIS A 185 -12.86 -1.24 -2.49
C HIS A 185 -12.09 -2.17 -3.45
N PRO A 186 -11.44 -1.64 -4.50
CA PRO A 186 -10.76 -2.45 -5.49
C PRO A 186 -9.45 -3.01 -4.93
N HIS A 187 -9.11 -4.23 -5.36
CA HIS A 187 -7.88 -4.92 -5.00
C HIS A 187 -7.35 -5.77 -6.16
N LEU A 188 -6.08 -6.15 -6.10
CA LEU A 188 -5.40 -6.84 -7.20
C LEU A 188 -5.01 -8.28 -6.84
N GLY A 189 -4.69 -8.56 -5.58
CA GLY A 189 -4.17 -9.85 -5.12
C GLY A 189 -2.67 -10.04 -5.35
N SER A 190 -2.03 -10.71 -4.40
CA SER A 190 -0.57 -10.95 -4.39
C SER A 190 -0.09 -11.94 -5.47
N ASP A 191 -0.99 -12.75 -6.02
CA ASP A 191 -0.75 -13.66 -7.15
C ASP A 191 -0.71 -12.93 -8.50
N ASN A 192 -1.43 -11.83 -8.59
CA ASN A 192 -1.66 -11.06 -9.81
C ASN A 192 -0.62 -9.95 -10.01
N LEU A 193 -0.32 -9.23 -8.93
CA LEU A 193 0.61 -8.10 -8.91
C LEU A 193 1.99 -8.41 -9.51
N PRO A 194 2.66 -9.53 -9.20
CA PRO A 194 3.94 -9.88 -9.81
C PRO A 194 3.94 -9.90 -11.34
N ARG A 195 2.85 -10.42 -11.94
CA ARG A 195 2.71 -10.47 -13.40
C ARG A 195 2.50 -9.07 -13.99
N MET A 196 1.75 -8.24 -13.28
CA MET A 196 1.45 -6.86 -13.69
C MET A 196 2.69 -5.98 -13.66
N VAL A 197 3.47 -6.01 -12.57
CA VAL A 197 4.70 -5.21 -12.47
C VAL A 197 5.71 -5.58 -13.56
N LYS A 198 5.82 -6.87 -13.89
CA LYS A 198 6.64 -7.34 -15.02
C LYS A 198 6.19 -6.73 -16.37
N LYS A 199 4.89 -6.70 -16.64
CA LYS A 199 4.33 -6.11 -17.87
C LYS A 199 4.49 -4.58 -17.91
N LEU A 200 4.34 -3.93 -16.77
CA LEU A 200 4.60 -2.50 -16.60
C LEU A 200 6.07 -2.17 -16.90
N ARG A 201 7.02 -2.94 -16.35
CA ARG A 201 8.45 -2.83 -16.73
C ARG A 201 8.65 -3.02 -18.23
N ALA A 202 8.07 -4.07 -18.84
CA ALA A 202 8.21 -4.30 -20.27
C ALA A 202 7.71 -3.10 -21.10
N THR A 203 6.65 -2.43 -20.65
CA THR A 203 6.14 -1.20 -21.28
C THR A 203 7.14 -0.06 -21.15
N PHE A 204 7.70 0.17 -19.96
CA PHE A 204 8.71 1.20 -19.72
C PHE A 204 9.98 0.98 -20.56
N LEU A 205 10.47 -0.26 -20.64
CA LEU A 205 11.64 -0.60 -21.47
C LEU A 205 11.38 -0.40 -22.96
N ARG A 206 10.20 -0.77 -23.46
CA ARG A 206 9.81 -0.56 -24.86
C ARG A 206 9.74 0.93 -25.24
N LEU A 207 9.46 1.81 -24.28
CA LEU A 207 9.49 3.26 -24.49
C LEU A 207 10.92 3.84 -24.47
N GLY A 208 11.95 3.01 -24.32
CA GLY A 208 13.36 3.42 -24.26
C GLY A 208 13.87 3.71 -22.84
N GLY A 209 13.06 3.45 -21.81
CA GLY A 209 13.48 3.59 -20.42
C GLY A 209 14.51 2.53 -20.03
N THR A 210 15.44 2.89 -19.14
CA THR A 210 16.44 1.96 -18.58
C THR A 210 16.06 1.58 -17.16
N MET A 211 16.07 0.29 -16.82
CA MET A 211 15.79 -0.18 -15.46
C MET A 211 16.91 -1.10 -14.95
N LEU A 212 17.52 -0.74 -13.82
CA LEU A 212 18.67 -1.45 -13.24
C LEU A 212 18.29 -2.04 -11.87
N PHE A 213 18.17 -3.36 -11.80
CA PHE A 213 17.93 -4.09 -10.56
C PHE A 213 19.23 -4.34 -9.78
N GLU A 214 19.10 -4.69 -8.51
CA GLU A 214 20.22 -4.96 -7.60
C GLU A 214 21.24 -3.82 -7.63
N THR A 215 20.74 -2.58 -7.71
CA THR A 215 21.51 -1.34 -7.86
C THR A 215 21.09 -0.41 -6.73
N MET A 216 21.80 -0.49 -5.61
CA MET A 216 21.49 0.29 -4.42
C MET A 216 22.06 1.69 -4.55
N LEU A 217 21.23 2.71 -4.30
CA LEU A 217 21.71 4.07 -4.08
C LEU A 217 22.44 4.12 -2.74
N GLN A 218 23.75 4.39 -2.79
CA GLN A 218 24.61 4.45 -1.62
C GLN A 218 24.88 5.89 -1.19
N ASP A 219 24.93 6.81 -2.16
CA ASP A 219 25.25 8.20 -1.90
C ASP A 219 24.84 9.17 -3.02
N LEU A 220 25.03 10.48 -2.80
CA LEU A 220 24.83 11.54 -3.80
C LEU A 220 26.07 12.44 -3.88
N ARG A 221 26.51 12.76 -5.10
CA ARG A 221 27.47 13.84 -5.34
C ARG A 221 26.72 15.16 -5.51
N ILE A 222 26.99 16.12 -4.64
CA ILE A 222 26.25 17.39 -4.54
C ILE A 222 27.23 18.55 -4.58
N ASP A 223 26.99 19.50 -5.49
CA ASP A 223 27.73 20.75 -5.59
C ASP A 223 26.77 21.93 -5.44
N ASN A 224 26.95 22.78 -4.43
CA ASN A 224 26.16 24.00 -4.22
C ASN A 224 24.63 23.77 -4.31
N GLY A 225 24.11 22.75 -3.62
CA GLY A 225 22.67 22.42 -3.63
C GLY A 225 22.17 21.76 -4.92
N THR A 226 23.05 21.44 -5.86
CA THR A 226 22.71 20.70 -7.09
C THR A 226 23.30 19.30 -7.04
N VAL A 227 22.46 18.28 -7.16
CA VAL A 227 22.93 16.89 -7.29
C VAL A 227 23.51 16.71 -8.69
N ARG A 228 24.74 16.22 -8.79
CA ARG A 228 25.40 15.91 -10.07
C ARG A 228 25.28 14.45 -10.45
N ALA A 229 25.33 13.57 -9.45
CA ALA A 229 25.29 12.14 -9.69
C ALA A 229 24.73 11.37 -8.50
N ALA A 230 24.10 10.23 -8.82
CA ALA A 230 23.77 9.18 -7.88
C ALA A 230 24.94 8.19 -7.80
N ILE A 231 25.46 7.97 -6.60
CA ILE A 231 26.51 6.98 -6.35
C ILE A 231 25.81 5.67 -5.98
N THR A 232 26.01 4.64 -6.79
CA THR A 232 25.33 3.35 -6.61
C THR A 232 26.33 2.22 -6.37
N SER A 233 25.82 1.09 -5.90
CA SER A 233 26.60 -0.15 -5.77
C SER A 233 27.16 -0.69 -7.10
N LYS A 234 26.79 -0.11 -8.24
CA LYS A 234 27.27 -0.49 -9.59
C LYS A 234 27.94 0.67 -10.33
N GLY A 235 28.31 1.73 -9.62
CA GLY A 235 28.97 2.90 -10.18
C GLY A 235 28.12 4.17 -10.16
N GLU A 236 28.62 5.19 -10.83
CA GLU A 236 28.05 6.54 -10.81
C GLU A 236 27.04 6.74 -11.96
N LEU A 237 25.92 7.39 -11.65
CA LEU A 237 24.91 7.80 -12.63
C LEU A 237 24.72 9.32 -12.59
N ALA A 238 25.27 10.02 -13.59
CA ALA A 238 25.07 11.46 -13.77
C ALA A 238 23.71 11.75 -14.43
N ALA A 239 23.01 12.77 -13.93
CA ALA A 239 21.70 13.18 -14.44
C ALA A 239 21.40 14.65 -14.10
N ASP A 240 20.35 15.19 -14.73
CA ASP A 240 19.90 16.56 -14.51
C ASP A 240 18.83 16.64 -13.42
N HIS A 241 18.04 15.58 -13.23
CA HIS A 241 17.04 15.47 -12.17
C HIS A 241 17.12 14.13 -11.44
N PHE A 242 16.88 14.16 -10.13
CA PHE A 242 16.96 13.00 -9.25
C PHE A 242 15.67 12.84 -8.45
N ILE A 243 14.98 11.70 -8.59
CA ILE A 243 13.75 11.40 -7.86
C ILE A 243 13.99 10.21 -6.93
N MET A 244 13.99 10.48 -5.62
CA MET A 244 14.12 9.48 -4.57
C MET A 244 12.74 8.91 -4.22
N ALA A 245 12.53 7.62 -4.47
CA ALA A 245 11.31 6.89 -4.14
C ALA A 245 11.60 5.61 -3.32
N PRO A 246 12.38 5.69 -2.22
CA PRO A 246 12.93 4.49 -1.55
C PRO A 246 11.90 3.69 -0.74
N GLY A 247 10.66 4.18 -0.60
CA GLY A 247 9.72 3.68 0.40
C GLY A 247 10.15 4.07 1.82
N HIS A 248 9.36 3.70 2.81
CA HIS A 248 9.63 4.08 4.21
C HIS A 248 10.48 3.06 4.98
N SER A 249 10.73 1.88 4.41
CA SER A 249 11.56 0.83 5.03
C SER A 249 13.06 0.97 4.79
N ALA A 250 13.50 1.86 3.91
CA ALA A 250 14.91 2.05 3.57
C ALA A 250 15.59 3.04 4.54
N HIS A 251 15.71 2.65 5.80
CA HIS A 251 16.25 3.49 6.87
C HIS A 251 17.66 3.99 6.55
N GLU A 252 18.51 3.17 5.92
CA GLU A 252 19.86 3.57 5.52
C GLU A 252 19.86 4.63 4.41
N THR A 253 18.91 4.56 3.47
CA THR A 253 18.75 5.59 2.44
C THR A 253 18.26 6.89 3.06
N LEU A 254 17.32 6.84 4.01
CA LEU A 254 16.86 8.02 4.75
C LEU A 254 18.01 8.67 5.54
N ARG A 255 18.83 7.87 6.24
CA ARG A 255 20.02 8.36 6.95
C ARG A 255 21.04 8.99 5.99
N MET A 256 21.28 8.38 4.83
CA MET A 256 22.15 8.97 3.80
C MET A 256 21.61 10.33 3.34
N LEU A 257 20.32 10.43 3.03
CA LEU A 257 19.71 11.69 2.61
C LEU A 257 19.82 12.77 3.68
N ILE A 258 19.60 12.43 4.96
CA ILE A 258 19.81 13.33 6.11
C ILE A 258 21.27 13.81 6.15
N ARG A 259 22.24 12.89 6.08
CA ARG A 259 23.68 13.24 6.07
C ARG A 259 24.07 14.13 4.90
N ARG A 260 23.38 13.99 3.75
CA ARG A 260 23.56 14.82 2.56
C ARG A 260 22.77 16.13 2.58
N GLY A 261 22.15 16.48 3.71
CA GLY A 261 21.51 17.78 3.94
C GLY A 261 20.03 17.85 3.55
N VAL A 262 19.42 16.73 3.16
CA VAL A 262 17.96 16.67 2.95
C VAL A 262 17.27 16.82 4.30
N ARG A 263 16.41 17.81 4.43
CA ARG A 263 15.73 18.13 5.68
C ARG A 263 14.48 17.28 5.87
N PHE A 264 14.30 16.75 7.07
CA PHE A 264 13.14 15.98 7.48
C PHE A 264 12.57 16.54 8.78
N ARG A 265 11.27 16.38 8.97
CA ARG A 265 10.61 16.47 10.27
C ARG A 265 10.04 15.12 10.67
N THR A 266 9.84 14.90 11.96
CA THR A 266 9.07 13.76 12.46
C THR A 266 7.63 13.88 11.99
N LYS A 267 6.98 12.73 11.78
CA LYS A 267 5.60 12.62 11.33
C LYS A 267 4.91 11.57 12.17
N ASN A 268 3.67 11.84 12.59
CA ASN A 268 2.85 10.84 13.26
C ASN A 268 2.69 9.60 12.36
N PHE A 269 2.81 8.44 12.99
CA PHE A 269 2.69 7.13 12.37
C PHE A 269 1.89 6.22 13.30
N ALA A 270 1.81 4.93 13.01
CA ALA A 270 1.15 3.98 13.89
C ALA A 270 1.92 2.68 13.98
N ILE A 271 1.89 2.06 15.15
CA ILE A 271 2.51 0.76 15.40
C ILE A 271 1.58 -0.11 16.23
N GLY A 272 1.80 -1.42 16.16
CA GLY A 272 1.04 -2.40 16.93
C GLY A 272 1.41 -3.79 16.47
N CYS A 273 0.41 -4.66 16.33
CA CYS A 273 0.61 -6.05 15.93
C CYS A 273 -0.43 -6.48 14.89
N ARG A 274 -0.23 -7.62 14.23
CA ARG A 274 -1.28 -8.27 13.44
C ARG A 274 -2.25 -8.98 14.35
N VAL A 275 -3.54 -8.89 14.05
CA VAL A 275 -4.57 -9.78 14.58
C VAL A 275 -4.99 -10.74 13.48
N GLU A 276 -5.29 -11.98 13.85
CA GLU A 276 -5.71 -13.03 12.92
C GLU A 276 -6.88 -13.85 13.51
N HIS A 277 -7.86 -14.14 12.66
CA HIS A 277 -9.09 -14.84 13.00
C HIS A 277 -9.46 -15.81 11.87
N PRO A 278 -10.11 -16.95 12.14
CA PRO A 278 -10.80 -17.68 11.10
C PRO A 278 -11.76 -16.76 10.33
N GLN A 279 -11.68 -16.76 8.99
CA GLN A 279 -12.48 -15.89 8.13
C GLN A 279 -13.99 -16.09 8.36
N ALA A 280 -14.40 -17.30 8.74
CA ALA A 280 -15.79 -17.62 9.08
C ALA A 280 -16.35 -16.76 10.22
N ILE A 281 -15.54 -16.44 11.24
CA ILE A 281 -15.97 -15.56 12.36
C ILE A 281 -16.31 -14.17 11.83
N ILE A 282 -15.45 -13.63 10.96
CA ILE A 282 -15.67 -12.32 10.36
C ILE A 282 -16.88 -12.33 9.42
N ASN A 283 -17.04 -13.39 8.61
CA ASN A 283 -18.20 -13.55 7.72
C ASN A 283 -19.51 -13.62 8.52
N LEU A 284 -19.57 -14.40 9.61
CA LEU A 284 -20.73 -14.48 10.49
C LEU A 284 -21.03 -13.14 11.16
N ALA A 285 -20.01 -12.44 11.65
CA ALA A 285 -20.18 -11.15 12.28
C ALA A 285 -20.72 -10.09 11.31
N GLN A 286 -20.20 -10.03 10.08
CA GLN A 286 -20.59 -9.03 9.08
C GLN A 286 -21.90 -9.40 8.36
N TRP A 287 -22.07 -10.66 7.98
CA TRP A 287 -23.14 -11.10 7.07
C TRP A 287 -24.19 -11.98 7.74
N GLY A 288 -23.94 -12.48 8.96
CA GLY A 288 -24.81 -13.46 9.62
C GLY A 288 -24.73 -14.86 9.02
N ARG A 289 -23.78 -15.13 8.13
CA ARG A 289 -23.57 -16.41 7.45
C ARG A 289 -22.10 -16.58 7.08
N GLU A 290 -21.62 -17.82 6.99
CA GLU A 290 -20.21 -18.10 6.70
C GLU A 290 -19.80 -17.79 5.26
N ARG A 291 -20.74 -17.82 4.31
CA ARG A 291 -20.49 -17.54 2.89
C ARG A 291 -21.62 -16.70 2.31
N LEU A 292 -21.26 -15.76 1.45
CA LEU A 292 -22.20 -14.91 0.72
C LEU A 292 -21.95 -15.10 -0.79
N PRO A 293 -22.86 -15.74 -1.53
CA PRO A 293 -22.72 -15.95 -2.97
C PRO A 293 -22.37 -14.64 -3.71
N GLY A 294 -21.45 -14.71 -4.67
CA GLY A 294 -21.01 -13.55 -5.45
C GLY A 294 -20.11 -12.53 -4.69
N VAL A 295 -19.78 -12.78 -3.42
CA VAL A 295 -18.88 -11.94 -2.63
C VAL A 295 -17.73 -12.78 -2.07
N LYS A 296 -16.49 -12.31 -2.28
CA LYS A 296 -15.27 -13.07 -1.98
C LYS A 296 -15.12 -13.42 -0.49
N ALA A 297 -14.98 -12.40 0.36
CA ALA A 297 -14.80 -12.56 1.80
C ALA A 297 -15.17 -11.26 2.53
N ALA A 298 -15.61 -11.36 3.78
CA ALA A 298 -16.03 -10.20 4.54
C ALA A 298 -14.84 -9.36 4.97
N GLU A 299 -15.06 -8.05 4.92
CA GLU A 299 -14.10 -7.05 5.36
C GLU A 299 -14.57 -6.39 6.66
N TYR A 300 -13.63 -5.86 7.45
CA TYR A 300 -13.94 -4.92 8.51
C TYR A 300 -13.00 -3.71 8.50
N ARG A 301 -13.47 -2.62 9.09
CA ARG A 301 -12.66 -1.46 9.47
C ARG A 301 -13.13 -0.98 10.82
N LEU A 302 -12.30 -1.12 11.84
CA LEU A 302 -12.60 -0.72 13.20
C LEU A 302 -11.73 0.45 13.62
N THR A 303 -12.31 1.33 14.42
CA THR A 303 -11.65 2.45 15.10
C THR A 303 -12.13 2.49 16.54
N SER A 304 -11.26 2.93 17.44
CA SER A 304 -11.52 3.12 18.86
C SER A 304 -10.75 4.34 19.34
N ARG A 305 -11.25 5.01 20.38
CA ARG A 305 -10.49 6.06 21.08
C ARG A 305 -9.34 5.49 21.91
N GLY A 306 -9.24 4.15 22.01
CA GLY A 306 -8.21 3.49 22.81
C GLY A 306 -8.40 3.81 24.28
N ASP A 307 -7.33 4.27 24.93
CA ASP A 307 -7.32 4.76 26.30
C ASP A 307 -7.75 6.23 26.45
N GLY A 308 -8.14 6.88 25.35
CA GLY A 308 -8.47 8.31 25.30
C GLY A 308 -7.31 9.18 24.84
N GLU A 309 -6.08 8.66 24.82
CA GLU A 309 -4.89 9.39 24.38
C GLU A 309 -4.42 8.97 22.98
N LEU A 310 -4.29 7.66 22.75
CA LEU A 310 -3.84 7.12 21.47
C LEU A 310 -5.01 6.43 20.76
N PRO A 311 -5.45 6.93 19.58
CA PRO A 311 -6.51 6.27 18.84
C PRO A 311 -6.00 4.93 18.29
N VAL A 312 -6.84 3.90 18.40
CA VAL A 312 -6.56 2.55 17.89
C VAL A 312 -7.43 2.25 16.70
N TYR A 313 -6.86 1.65 15.66
CA TYR A 313 -7.61 1.29 14.46
C TYR A 313 -7.04 0.07 13.76
N THR A 314 -7.89 -0.58 12.96
CA THR A 314 -7.46 -1.66 12.09
C THR A 314 -6.92 -1.10 10.78
N PHE A 315 -5.76 -1.57 10.35
CA PHE A 315 -5.09 -1.17 9.12
C PHE A 315 -4.75 -2.37 8.24
N CYS A 316 -4.73 -2.17 6.92
CA CYS A 316 -4.37 -3.18 5.94
C CYS A 316 -5.05 -4.56 6.19
N MET A 317 -6.36 -4.55 6.49
CA MET A 317 -7.12 -5.79 6.73
C MET A 317 -7.20 -6.63 5.45
N CYS A 318 -6.75 -7.87 5.50
CA CYS A 318 -6.60 -8.82 4.40
C CYS A 318 -7.58 -9.99 4.60
N PRO A 319 -8.74 -9.98 3.91
CA PRO A 319 -9.70 -11.09 3.96
C PRO A 319 -9.14 -12.33 3.28
N GLY A 320 -9.41 -13.51 3.85
CA GLY A 320 -8.96 -14.80 3.34
C GLY A 320 -7.47 -14.77 2.97
N GLY A 321 -6.68 -14.13 3.82
CA GLY A 321 -5.30 -13.79 3.59
C GLY A 321 -4.36 -14.49 4.56
N VAL A 322 -3.10 -14.06 4.53
CA VAL A 322 -2.03 -14.60 5.36
C VAL A 322 -1.21 -13.47 6.00
N VAL A 323 -0.62 -13.73 7.16
CA VAL A 323 0.37 -12.88 7.81
C VAL A 323 1.75 -13.21 7.24
N VAL A 324 2.54 -12.20 6.87
CA VAL A 324 3.81 -12.38 6.14
C VAL A 324 5.01 -11.81 6.91
N PRO A 325 6.21 -12.41 6.79
CA PRO A 325 7.43 -11.91 7.42
C PRO A 325 7.99 -10.72 6.62
N ALA A 326 7.54 -9.52 6.96
CA ALA A 326 7.79 -8.28 6.22
C ALA A 326 9.08 -7.55 6.63
N THR A 327 10.04 -8.26 7.22
CA THR A 327 11.31 -7.68 7.62
C THR A 327 12.11 -7.14 6.42
N ALA A 328 12.85 -6.05 6.64
CA ALA A 328 13.72 -5.44 5.65
C ALA A 328 15.22 -5.65 5.95
N TYR A 329 15.55 -6.15 7.15
CA TYR A 329 16.93 -6.33 7.61
C TYR A 329 17.08 -7.66 8.36
N ALA A 330 18.30 -8.20 8.40
CA ALA A 330 18.58 -9.53 8.92
C ALA A 330 18.30 -9.71 10.41
N HIS A 331 18.33 -8.62 11.18
CA HIS A 331 18.19 -8.63 12.64
C HIS A 331 16.94 -7.90 13.12
N THR A 332 15.92 -7.78 12.25
CA THR A 332 14.63 -7.21 12.61
C THR A 332 13.50 -8.19 12.34
N ASN A 333 12.44 -8.13 13.15
CA ASN A 333 11.29 -9.02 13.02
C ASN A 333 10.00 -8.18 12.96
N ILE A 334 9.38 -8.20 11.79
CA ILE A 334 8.26 -7.34 11.42
C ILE A 334 7.28 -8.18 10.61
N VAL A 335 6.00 -8.00 10.87
CA VAL A 335 4.92 -8.65 10.13
C VAL A 335 4.18 -7.65 9.24
N ASN A 336 3.46 -8.19 8.25
CA ASN A 336 2.42 -7.51 7.50
C ASN A 336 1.36 -8.55 7.09
N GLY A 337 0.44 -8.19 6.20
CA GLY A 337 -0.55 -9.14 5.67
C GLY A 337 -0.75 -8.99 4.17
N MET A 338 -1.13 -10.09 3.54
CA MET A 338 -1.50 -10.12 2.12
C MET A 338 -2.67 -11.07 1.87
N SER A 339 -3.33 -10.90 0.74
CA SER A 339 -4.32 -11.84 0.24
C SER A 339 -4.08 -12.10 -1.24
N LEU A 340 -4.49 -13.28 -1.68
CA LEU A 340 -4.64 -13.58 -3.11
C LEU A 340 -5.92 -12.94 -3.66
N TYR A 341 -6.04 -12.86 -4.97
CA TYR A 341 -7.18 -12.18 -5.61
C TYR A 341 -8.56 -12.76 -5.24
N ASN A 342 -8.63 -14.07 -5.01
CA ASN A 342 -9.88 -14.75 -4.63
C ASN A 342 -10.27 -14.52 -3.17
N ARG A 343 -9.30 -14.19 -2.30
CA ARG A 343 -9.51 -14.01 -0.85
C ARG A 343 -10.26 -15.18 -0.21
N ASP A 344 -9.91 -16.38 -0.61
CA ASP A 344 -10.54 -17.66 -0.23
C ASP A 344 -9.73 -18.42 0.83
N GLY A 345 -8.70 -17.79 1.42
CA GLY A 345 -7.95 -18.34 2.54
C GLY A 345 -8.79 -18.53 3.80
N ARG A 346 -8.30 -19.39 4.70
CA ARG A 346 -9.00 -19.77 5.94
C ARG A 346 -9.08 -18.65 6.98
N PHE A 347 -8.18 -17.67 6.92
CA PHE A 347 -8.02 -16.64 7.94
C PHE A 347 -8.21 -15.23 7.39
N ALA A 348 -8.77 -14.36 8.21
CA ALA A 348 -8.73 -12.91 8.05
C ALA A 348 -7.64 -12.36 8.95
N ASN A 349 -6.87 -11.37 8.48
CA ASN A 349 -5.93 -10.69 9.36
C ASN A 349 -5.94 -9.17 9.14
N ALA A 350 -5.58 -8.40 10.15
CA ALA A 350 -5.42 -6.94 10.05
C ALA A 350 -4.34 -6.47 11.02
N ALA A 351 -3.67 -5.36 10.72
CA ALA A 351 -2.89 -4.70 11.74
C ALA A 351 -3.83 -4.01 12.74
N CYS A 352 -3.69 -4.27 14.03
CA CYS A 352 -4.29 -3.50 15.11
C CYS A 352 -3.24 -2.55 15.65
N VAL A 353 -3.38 -1.26 15.38
CA VAL A 353 -2.31 -0.27 15.61
C VAL A 353 -2.83 0.94 16.36
N ALA A 354 -1.97 1.53 17.19
CA ALA A 354 -2.20 2.80 17.85
C ALA A 354 -1.47 3.92 17.11
N GLY A 355 -2.12 5.08 16.95
CA GLY A 355 -1.49 6.28 16.43
C GLY A 355 -0.45 6.80 17.42
N VAL A 356 0.77 7.06 16.95
CA VAL A 356 1.91 7.53 17.74
C VAL A 356 2.37 8.90 17.25
N ASN A 357 2.51 9.83 18.21
CA ASN A 357 3.37 10.99 18.09
C ASN A 357 4.59 10.72 18.96
N LEU A 358 5.78 10.67 18.35
CA LEU A 358 6.98 10.23 19.06
C LEU A 358 7.39 11.21 20.15
N ASP A 359 7.27 12.52 19.89
CA ASP A 359 7.63 13.55 20.86
C ASP A 359 6.80 13.45 22.15
N ARG A 360 5.49 13.25 22.00
CA ARG A 360 4.58 13.01 23.14
C ARG A 360 4.87 11.68 23.83
N LEU A 361 5.19 10.63 23.07
CA LEU A 361 5.50 9.31 23.64
C LEU A 361 6.79 9.34 24.46
N LEU A 362 7.79 10.14 24.04
CA LEU A 362 9.09 10.28 24.70
C LEU A 362 9.17 11.46 25.67
N GLY A 363 8.16 12.34 25.70
CA GLY A 363 8.12 13.52 26.56
C GLY A 363 9.09 14.64 26.17
N ARG A 364 9.62 14.64 24.94
CA ARG A 364 10.57 15.65 24.42
C ARG A 364 10.53 15.73 22.90
N GLU A 365 11.06 16.81 22.33
CA GLU A 365 11.26 16.87 20.88
C GLU A 365 12.26 15.80 20.41
N THR A 366 11.96 15.20 19.26
CA THR A 366 12.73 14.12 18.65
C THR A 366 13.21 14.52 17.26
N THR A 367 14.47 14.23 16.96
CA THR A 367 15.05 14.44 15.63
C THR A 367 14.65 13.32 14.67
N ALA A 368 14.87 13.55 13.37
CA ALA A 368 14.60 12.54 12.35
C ALA A 368 15.47 11.27 12.50
N LEU A 369 16.73 11.40 12.94
CA LEU A 369 17.61 10.25 13.17
C LEU A 369 17.15 9.44 14.38
N GLU A 370 16.84 10.12 15.50
CA GLU A 370 16.33 9.46 16.70
C GLU A 370 15.01 8.71 16.43
N ALA A 371 14.14 9.24 15.57
CA ALA A 371 12.93 8.53 15.18
C ALA A 371 13.20 7.22 14.42
N LEU A 372 14.23 7.20 13.56
CA LEU A 372 14.66 5.99 12.87
C LEU A 372 15.37 5.01 13.81
N ASP A 373 16.18 5.51 14.74
CA ASP A 373 16.87 4.70 15.75
C ASP A 373 15.87 4.03 16.69
N TRP A 374 14.91 4.80 17.20
CA TRP A 374 13.86 4.30 18.08
C TRP A 374 13.03 3.21 17.42
N LEU A 375 12.61 3.42 16.16
CA LEU A 375 11.83 2.42 15.43
C LEU A 375 12.66 1.16 15.14
N GLY A 376 13.92 1.33 14.71
CA GLY A 376 14.84 0.22 14.45
C GLY A 376 15.09 -0.62 15.70
N ALA A 377 15.34 0.02 16.85
CA ALA A 377 15.55 -0.66 18.12
C ALA A 377 14.32 -1.48 18.55
N LEU A 378 13.10 -0.98 18.29
CA LEU A 378 11.87 -1.73 18.54
C LEU A 378 11.76 -2.96 17.61
N GLU A 379 12.11 -2.81 16.33
CA GLU A 379 12.11 -3.91 15.36
C GLU A 379 13.16 -4.99 15.68
N GLU A 380 14.33 -4.59 16.20
CA GLU A 380 15.39 -5.47 16.69
C GLU A 380 14.97 -6.19 17.98
N LYS A 381 14.29 -5.51 18.92
CA LYS A 381 13.77 -6.10 20.16
C LYS A 381 12.88 -7.33 19.87
N PHE A 382 12.03 -7.24 18.85
CA PHE A 382 11.18 -8.38 18.46
C PHE A 382 11.98 -9.55 17.87
N TYR A 383 13.04 -9.27 17.12
CA TYR A 383 13.94 -10.30 16.59
C TYR A 383 14.73 -10.98 17.70
N GLN A 384 15.29 -10.19 18.63
CA GLN A 384 16.06 -10.67 19.78
C GLN A 384 15.21 -11.56 20.69
N TYR A 385 13.95 -11.18 20.96
CA TYR A 385 13.03 -11.99 21.74
C TYR A 385 12.80 -13.37 21.11
N ALA A 386 12.56 -13.40 19.80
CA ALA A 386 12.30 -14.65 19.07
C ALA A 386 13.58 -15.45 18.75
N ASN A 387 14.77 -14.87 18.98
CA ASN A 387 16.06 -15.36 18.50
C ASN A 387 16.02 -15.78 17.01
N GLY A 388 15.34 -14.96 16.18
CA GLY A 388 15.07 -15.29 14.80
C GLY A 388 13.78 -14.66 14.27
N PHE A 389 13.16 -15.33 13.30
CA PHE A 389 12.01 -14.82 12.56
C PHE A 389 10.68 -15.49 12.94
N GLN A 390 10.63 -16.30 14.00
CA GLN A 390 9.33 -16.71 14.56
C GLN A 390 8.57 -15.46 15.03
N ALA A 391 7.25 -15.39 14.84
CA ALA A 391 6.48 -14.23 15.27
C ALA A 391 6.13 -14.36 16.77
N PRO A 392 6.52 -13.38 17.61
CA PRO A 392 6.03 -13.29 18.99
C PRO A 392 4.50 -13.17 19.00
N PHE A 393 3.79 -13.98 19.79
CA PHE A 393 2.32 -14.00 19.79
C PHE A 393 1.68 -14.25 21.16
N CYS A 394 0.40 -13.86 21.28
CA CYS A 394 -0.51 -14.34 22.32
C CYS A 394 -1.97 -14.31 21.82
N GLY A 395 -2.90 -14.86 22.59
CA GLY A 395 -4.34 -14.72 22.34
C GLY A 395 -4.79 -13.26 22.49
N ILE A 396 -5.82 -12.83 21.77
CA ILE A 396 -6.35 -11.45 21.92
C ILE A 396 -6.91 -11.25 23.33
N ALA A 397 -7.67 -12.21 23.86
CA ALA A 397 -8.15 -12.18 25.24
C ALA A 397 -6.97 -12.11 26.25
N ASP A 398 -5.92 -12.88 26.00
CA ASP A 398 -4.71 -12.92 26.84
C ASP A 398 -3.97 -11.57 26.83
N PHE A 399 -3.84 -10.92 25.67
CA PHE A 399 -3.29 -9.57 25.56
C PHE A 399 -4.12 -8.53 26.33
N ILE A 400 -5.45 -8.61 26.24
CA ILE A 400 -6.36 -7.71 26.98
C ILE A 400 -6.16 -7.89 28.49
N ASN A 401 -6.05 -9.13 28.96
CA ASN A 401 -5.95 -9.49 30.37
C ASN A 401 -4.52 -9.51 30.92
N GLN A 402 -3.50 -9.39 30.06
CA GLN A 402 -2.06 -9.55 30.38
C GLN A 402 -1.77 -10.91 31.00
N GLN A 403 -2.22 -11.97 30.32
CA GLN A 403 -2.02 -13.36 30.74
C GLN A 403 -1.19 -14.12 29.71
N GLU A 404 -0.42 -15.11 30.16
CA GLU A 404 0.32 -15.97 29.25
C GLU A 404 -0.63 -16.91 28.48
N THR A 405 -0.36 -17.09 27.20
CA THR A 405 -1.16 -17.99 26.36
C THR A 405 -0.78 -19.44 26.65
N ALA A 406 -1.75 -20.21 27.14
CA ALA A 406 -1.54 -21.60 27.56
C ALA A 406 -1.42 -22.62 26.42
N ARG A 407 -1.77 -22.25 25.18
CA ARG A 407 -1.82 -23.18 24.03
C ARG A 407 -1.24 -22.60 22.75
N LEU A 408 -0.54 -23.45 22.01
CA LEU A 408 -0.21 -23.17 20.61
C LEU A 408 -1.50 -23.10 19.78
N VAL A 409 -1.51 -22.19 18.82
CA VAL A 409 -2.65 -21.86 17.97
C VAL A 409 -2.23 -21.95 16.51
N GLU A 410 -3.16 -22.31 15.64
CA GLU A 410 -2.93 -22.26 14.20
C GLU A 410 -2.80 -20.80 13.74
N SER A 411 -1.82 -20.54 12.88
CA SER A 411 -1.65 -19.26 12.19
C SER A 411 -1.18 -19.48 10.77
N THR A 412 -1.44 -18.50 9.91
CA THR A 412 -0.93 -18.49 8.54
C THR A 412 0.55 -18.08 8.43
N TYR A 413 1.14 -17.57 9.52
CA TYR A 413 2.52 -17.08 9.50
C TYR A 413 3.52 -18.22 9.22
N PRO A 414 4.35 -18.13 8.17
CA PRO A 414 5.07 -19.29 7.63
C PRO A 414 6.27 -19.73 8.46
N LEU A 415 6.85 -18.84 9.27
CA LEU A 415 8.08 -19.10 10.02
C LEU A 415 7.82 -19.61 11.44
N GLY A 416 6.56 -19.87 11.79
CA GLY A 416 6.14 -20.33 13.11
C GLY A 416 6.02 -19.20 14.14
N LEU A 417 5.47 -19.57 15.29
CA LEU A 417 5.14 -18.63 16.37
C LEU A 417 5.93 -18.92 17.64
N VAL A 418 6.17 -17.90 18.46
CA VAL A 418 6.76 -18.02 19.80
C VAL A 418 5.89 -17.29 20.82
N PRO A 419 5.40 -17.94 21.90
CA PRO A 419 4.58 -17.27 22.91
C PRO A 419 5.31 -16.06 23.51
N ALA A 420 4.60 -14.94 23.67
CA ALA A 420 5.22 -13.71 24.12
C ALA A 420 4.28 -12.77 24.87
N PRO A 421 4.78 -12.07 25.91
CA PRO A 421 4.05 -11.00 26.58
C PRO A 421 4.08 -9.73 25.71
N LEU A 422 3.35 -9.75 24.59
CA LEU A 422 3.34 -8.63 23.63
C LEU A 422 2.97 -7.28 24.28
N TRP A 423 2.22 -7.29 25.39
CA TRP A 423 1.86 -6.10 26.16
C TRP A 423 3.06 -5.44 26.87
N GLU A 424 4.14 -6.18 27.11
CA GLU A 424 5.43 -5.69 27.65
C GLU A 424 6.45 -5.40 26.53
N MET A 425 6.31 -6.08 25.38
CA MET A 425 7.19 -5.86 24.24
C MET A 425 6.94 -4.52 23.56
N LEU A 426 5.68 -4.11 23.45
CA LEU A 426 5.28 -2.81 22.91
C LEU A 426 5.54 -1.66 23.90
N PRO A 427 5.73 -0.41 23.42
CA PRO A 427 5.75 0.75 24.30
C PRO A 427 4.51 0.82 25.19
N GLN A 428 4.67 1.13 26.48
CA GLN A 428 3.60 1.02 27.48
C GLN A 428 2.32 1.80 27.10
N GLY A 429 2.45 3.02 26.57
CA GLY A 429 1.30 3.80 26.09
C GLY A 429 0.57 3.14 24.91
N VAL A 430 1.32 2.60 23.96
CA VAL A 430 0.77 1.86 22.80
C VAL A 430 0.05 0.59 23.26
N SER A 431 0.69 -0.19 24.13
CA SER A 431 0.13 -1.42 24.70
C SER A 431 -1.21 -1.16 25.40
N ARG A 432 -1.24 -0.17 26.30
CA ARG A 432 -2.47 0.24 27.02
C ARG A 432 -3.60 0.63 26.08
N ALA A 433 -3.30 1.45 25.07
CA ALA A 433 -4.28 1.87 24.08
C ALA A 433 -4.81 0.68 23.28
N ILE A 434 -3.93 -0.20 22.77
CA ILE A 434 -4.32 -1.39 22.01
C ILE A 434 -5.20 -2.32 22.85
N ARG A 435 -4.91 -2.52 24.14
CA ARG A 435 -5.76 -3.32 25.03
C ARG A 435 -7.19 -2.77 25.10
N ALA A 436 -7.33 -1.46 25.32
CA ALA A 436 -8.64 -0.80 25.33
C ALA A 436 -9.33 -0.90 23.95
N GLY A 437 -8.58 -0.74 22.86
CA GLY A 437 -9.07 -0.88 21.50
C GLY A 437 -9.56 -2.28 21.16
N LEU A 438 -8.83 -3.33 21.55
CA LEU A 438 -9.21 -4.73 21.33
C LEU A 438 -10.45 -5.12 22.13
N ALA A 439 -10.58 -4.66 23.37
CA ALA A 439 -11.79 -4.84 24.16
C ALA A 439 -13.01 -4.18 23.48
N ASP A 440 -12.82 -3.00 22.89
CA ASP A 440 -13.84 -2.31 22.12
C ASP A 440 -14.18 -3.00 20.79
N PHE A 441 -13.17 -3.53 20.09
CA PHE A 441 -13.37 -4.31 18.87
C PHE A 441 -14.14 -5.61 19.13
N SER A 442 -13.90 -6.25 20.28
CA SER A 442 -14.61 -7.47 20.71
C SER A 442 -16.09 -7.22 21.02
N ARG A 443 -16.46 -5.99 21.43
CA ARG A 443 -17.88 -5.59 21.52
C ARG A 443 -18.51 -5.33 20.15
N LYS A 444 -17.74 -4.86 19.17
CA LYS A 444 -18.22 -4.52 17.81
C LYS A 444 -18.36 -5.74 16.91
N ILE A 445 -17.45 -6.70 17.04
CA ILE A 445 -17.41 -7.95 16.28
C ILE A 445 -17.41 -9.10 17.28
N LYS A 446 -18.54 -9.79 17.39
CA LYS A 446 -18.67 -10.96 18.27
C LYS A 446 -17.62 -12.02 17.92
N GLY A 447 -16.86 -12.47 18.91
CA GLY A 447 -15.82 -13.49 18.74
C GLY A 447 -14.46 -12.94 18.30
N PHE A 448 -14.28 -11.62 18.22
CA PHE A 448 -12.98 -11.04 17.88
C PHE A 448 -11.91 -11.37 18.92
N GLU A 449 -12.28 -11.47 20.19
CA GLU A 449 -11.41 -11.85 21.32
C GLU A 449 -10.85 -13.28 21.21
N THR A 450 -11.45 -14.13 20.38
CA THR A 450 -11.03 -15.54 20.18
C THR A 450 -9.86 -15.68 19.21
N GLY A 451 -9.51 -14.61 18.49
CA GLY A 451 -8.36 -14.60 17.59
C GLY A 451 -7.03 -14.46 18.33
N ILE A 452 -5.98 -14.34 17.53
CA ILE A 452 -4.60 -14.20 18.01
C ILE A 452 -4.06 -12.82 17.64
N ILE A 453 -3.08 -12.35 18.40
CA ILE A 453 -2.30 -11.16 18.11
C ILE A 453 -0.82 -11.54 18.02
N LEU A 454 -0.15 -11.16 16.92
CA LEU A 454 1.19 -11.62 16.59
C LEU A 454 2.04 -10.56 15.88
N GLY A 455 3.35 -10.61 16.15
CA GLY A 455 4.40 -9.85 15.50
C GLY A 455 4.31 -8.33 15.66
N LEU A 456 5.38 -7.61 15.30
CA LEU A 456 5.36 -6.15 15.25
C LEU A 456 4.88 -5.68 13.87
N GLU A 457 3.84 -4.85 13.84
CA GLU A 457 3.47 -4.07 12.66
C GLU A 457 3.99 -2.63 12.82
N SER A 458 5.25 -2.39 12.44
CA SER A 458 5.90 -1.06 12.49
C SER A 458 5.76 -0.27 11.17
N LYS A 459 5.37 -0.96 10.09
CA LYS A 459 5.44 -0.49 8.71
C LYS A 459 4.11 0.03 8.17
N THR A 460 3.42 0.89 8.95
CA THR A 460 2.11 1.45 8.55
C THR A 460 2.20 2.71 7.69
N SER A 461 3.21 3.55 7.94
CA SER A 461 3.56 4.74 7.15
C SER A 461 4.93 5.25 7.60
N SER A 462 5.52 6.18 6.84
CA SER A 462 6.81 6.79 7.23
C SER A 462 6.74 7.53 8.57
N PRO A 463 7.72 7.31 9.48
CA PRO A 463 7.89 8.10 10.71
C PRO A 463 8.47 9.49 10.41
N LEU A 464 8.97 9.71 9.18
CA LEU A 464 9.54 10.96 8.72
C LEU A 464 8.72 11.58 7.59
N GLN A 465 8.79 12.90 7.48
CA GLN A 465 8.32 13.64 6.32
C GLN A 465 9.41 14.57 5.82
N VAL A 466 9.73 14.47 4.53
CA VAL A 466 10.71 15.34 3.88
C VAL A 466 10.16 16.76 3.78
N LEU A 467 11.02 17.76 3.98
CA LEU A 467 10.67 19.14 3.69
C LEU A 467 10.89 19.41 2.19
N ARG A 468 9.86 19.95 1.54
CA ARG A 468 9.89 20.22 0.10
C ARG A 468 9.27 21.57 -0.23
N GLU A 469 9.74 22.15 -1.32
CA GLU A 469 9.25 23.38 -1.93
C GLU A 469 7.87 23.18 -2.57
N LYS A 470 7.23 24.30 -2.96
CA LYS A 470 5.91 24.30 -3.62
C LYS A 470 5.88 23.45 -4.88
N ASP A 471 7.01 23.26 -5.56
CA ASP A 471 7.18 22.46 -6.77
C ASP A 471 7.73 21.03 -6.53
N ASN A 472 7.71 20.55 -5.28
CA ASN A 472 8.15 19.23 -4.82
C ASN A 472 9.68 19.00 -4.74
N ARG A 473 10.52 19.98 -5.06
CA ARG A 473 11.96 19.84 -4.79
C ARG A 473 12.22 19.74 -3.30
N CYS A 474 13.17 18.90 -2.89
CA CYS A 474 13.67 18.90 -1.52
C CYS A 474 14.20 20.32 -1.19
N THR A 475 13.83 20.84 -0.02
CA THR A 475 14.25 22.20 0.38
C THR A 475 15.77 22.33 0.39
N GLY A 476 16.27 23.37 -0.26
CA GLY A 476 17.72 23.61 -0.45
C GLY A 476 18.34 22.91 -1.65
N PHE A 477 17.56 22.21 -2.49
CA PHE A 477 18.06 21.54 -3.69
C PHE A 477 17.43 22.05 -4.99
N ALA A 478 18.25 22.19 -6.03
CA ALA A 478 17.83 22.65 -7.34
C ALA A 478 17.17 21.57 -8.20
N ASN A 479 17.48 20.28 -7.95
CA ASN A 479 17.08 19.18 -8.83
C ASN A 479 16.82 17.84 -8.14
N LEU A 480 16.71 17.83 -6.80
CA LEU A 480 16.41 16.64 -6.02
C LEU A 480 14.94 16.64 -5.56
N TYR A 481 14.27 15.51 -5.73
CA TYR A 481 12.88 15.31 -5.33
C TYR A 481 12.78 14.03 -4.50
N MET A 482 11.83 13.98 -3.57
CA MET A 482 11.51 12.75 -2.84
C MET A 482 10.01 12.51 -2.86
N VAL A 483 9.60 11.29 -3.23
CA VAL A 483 8.20 10.94 -3.50
C VAL A 483 7.80 9.62 -2.86
N GLY A 484 6.50 9.36 -2.85
CA GLY A 484 5.91 8.13 -2.34
C GLY A 484 5.86 8.11 -0.82
N GLU A 485 5.65 6.93 -0.26
CA GLU A 485 5.39 6.79 1.18
C GLU A 485 6.59 7.17 2.05
N GLY A 486 7.82 6.90 1.59
CA GLY A 486 9.05 7.31 2.28
C GLY A 486 9.22 8.82 2.40
N SER A 487 8.58 9.61 1.51
CA SER A 487 8.59 11.07 1.62
C SER A 487 7.67 11.59 2.73
N GLY A 488 6.76 10.76 3.25
CA GLY A 488 5.72 11.17 4.20
C GLY A 488 4.52 11.88 3.56
N TYR A 489 4.38 11.90 2.23
CA TYR A 489 3.26 12.51 1.49
C TYR A 489 2.29 11.51 0.84
N ALA A 490 2.49 10.22 1.04
CA ALA A 490 1.62 9.15 0.55
C ALA A 490 1.51 8.01 1.59
N GLY A 491 0.57 7.10 1.42
CA GLY A 491 0.31 5.98 2.36
C GLY A 491 -0.40 4.79 1.72
N GLY A 492 -0.09 4.50 0.46
CA GLY A 492 -0.70 3.40 -0.29
C GLY A 492 -0.44 3.51 -1.80
N ILE A 493 -0.69 2.43 -2.54
CA ILE A 493 -0.34 2.27 -3.97
C ILE A 493 -0.76 3.47 -4.82
N ILE A 494 -2.06 3.81 -4.80
CA ILE A 494 -2.60 4.93 -5.59
C ILE A 494 -1.97 6.26 -5.18
N SER A 495 -1.95 6.57 -3.88
CA SER A 495 -1.39 7.86 -3.41
C SER A 495 0.10 8.00 -3.72
N SER A 496 0.86 6.90 -3.65
CA SER A 496 2.28 6.86 -3.96
C SER A 496 2.51 7.08 -5.46
N GLY A 497 1.80 6.32 -6.30
CA GLY A 497 1.85 6.50 -7.76
C GLY A 497 1.46 7.93 -8.17
N THR A 498 0.39 8.48 -7.61
CA THR A 498 -0.02 9.87 -7.88
C THR A 498 1.05 10.87 -7.48
N ASN A 499 1.70 10.70 -6.32
CA ASN A 499 2.77 11.61 -5.92
C ASN A 499 3.97 11.56 -6.88
N GLY A 500 4.29 10.36 -7.40
CA GLY A 500 5.26 10.19 -8.48
C GLY A 500 4.87 10.94 -9.75
N ILE A 501 3.66 10.68 -10.25
CA ILE A 501 3.11 11.33 -11.46
C ILE A 501 3.13 12.86 -11.34
N LYS A 502 2.59 13.40 -10.23
CA LYS A 502 2.54 14.87 -10.03
C LYS A 502 3.93 15.49 -10.00
N THR A 503 4.94 14.78 -9.53
CA THR A 503 6.33 15.26 -9.53
C THR A 503 6.93 15.21 -10.93
N ALA A 504 6.68 14.14 -11.68
CA ALA A 504 7.07 14.05 -13.09
C ALA A 504 6.44 15.17 -13.94
N ILE A 505 5.15 15.43 -13.79
CA ILE A 505 4.45 16.53 -14.50
C ILE A 505 5.08 17.89 -14.19
N ARG A 506 5.45 18.16 -12.92
CA ARG A 506 6.12 19.42 -12.57
C ARG A 506 7.49 19.57 -13.23
N ILE A 507 8.26 18.48 -13.33
CA ILE A 507 9.54 18.48 -14.06
C ILE A 507 9.30 18.75 -15.55
N ILE A 508 8.26 18.15 -16.14
CA ILE A 508 7.88 18.38 -17.54
C ILE A 508 7.51 19.86 -17.78
N ASP A 509 6.72 20.44 -16.89
CA ASP A 509 6.22 21.82 -17.00
C ASP A 509 7.33 22.86 -16.82
N GLN A 510 8.30 22.61 -15.94
CA GLN A 510 9.50 23.45 -15.77
C GLN A 510 10.40 23.52 -17.02
N GLN A 511 10.17 22.65 -18.01
CA GLN A 511 10.93 22.59 -19.26
C GLN A 511 10.09 23.02 -20.47
N GLN A 512 8.91 23.61 -20.28
CA GLN A 512 8.19 24.24 -21.39
C GLN A 512 8.85 25.59 -21.70
N PRO A 513 9.15 25.92 -22.98
CA PRO A 513 9.53 27.27 -23.33
C PRO A 513 8.39 28.22 -22.95
N SER A 514 8.75 29.35 -22.35
CA SER A 514 7.86 30.48 -22.05
C SER A 514 7.13 30.99 -23.28
#